data_AF-A0A2E5NRK2-F1
#
_entry.id   AF-A0A2E5NRK2-F1
#
_cell.length_a   1.000
_cell.length_b   1.000
_cell.length_c   1.000
_cell.angle_alpha   90.00
_cell.angle_beta   90.00
_cell.angle_gamma   90.00
#
_symmetry.space_group_name_H-M   'P 1'
#
loop_
_entity.id
_entity.type
_entity.pdbx_description
1 polymer ?
#
loop_
_entity_poly.entity_id
_entity_poly.type
_entity_poly.pdbx_seq_one_letter_code
_entity_poly.pdbx_strand_id
1 'polypeptide(L)'
;MSLILLVALILVIVLYRRWSPPGVDIGAMARRLLEYGFLAGLVLAVSLGATGLLARLFEGLRGGRAGDPEELALWLSLVVVAGGALAGLAAWLRRRFRADPTEVKAAAWTFYIGVVDLTAAGFVVVGATQIVGWVFDDWSFDSWMTAAALVWTLIATIHHRLPGRRPPIFNLAGSAVSLAGVGISLAVVLEHLLDWAYDGVTPTPLSGIGLGGGDEWAQTIDGIAGAASPLVAFAGAWLRYWWWNARRAPRSQERDGYVLVCGVLGGLAATLVAAGGLIHTALSWLLVETARDVGAAAHFDVLSVFGALLLLGLGLWAYHRREVPHAVERQIGGRDEVVRLYDHLEAGAGLSAVTLGIGLLLGTVLHRFWPAPEDWNRDIGEVLAVALTALLIGVPVWARAWRRIQGHAGTVAEESSAVRRVYLFVVFGVTALCGLVSVGAMVYLLLFGLLDGSLDVERVAIFRVPLAAIGATVGVAAYHGRVLQVGLRTVPQSIRPVQRTVTLIGGDLADLEERLEKIAGVRVVSRLRLEAPDAVPADLDSVVMAVEATCEDLVVVVADDGSADVIPVAP
;
A
#
# COMPACT_ATOMS: atom_id res chain seq x y z
N MET A 1 8.94 18.29 -7.31
CA MET A 1 9.63 18.10 -6.01
C MET A 1 8.85 18.62 -4.81
N SER A 2 8.24 19.81 -4.86
CA SER A 2 7.52 20.42 -3.72
C SER A 2 6.34 19.61 -3.18
N LEU A 3 5.56 18.97 -4.06
CA LEU A 3 4.39 18.17 -3.66
C LEU A 3 4.79 16.87 -2.91
N ILE A 4 5.88 16.21 -3.33
CA ILE A 4 6.37 14.97 -2.72
C ILE A 4 6.89 15.23 -1.30
N LEU A 5 7.63 16.33 -1.13
CA LEU A 5 8.13 16.76 0.19
C LEU A 5 6.99 17.14 1.14
N LEU A 6 5.95 17.81 0.62
CA LEU A 6 4.76 18.14 1.40
C LEU A 6 3.99 16.89 1.85
N VAL A 7 3.79 15.93 0.93
CA VAL A 7 3.11 14.67 1.24
C VAL A 7 3.91 13.84 2.25
N ALA A 8 5.23 13.76 2.09
CA ALA A 8 6.11 13.08 3.04
C ALA A 8 6.04 13.72 4.44
N LEU A 9 6.05 15.05 4.52
CA LEU A 9 5.93 15.80 5.77
C LEU A 9 4.57 15.55 6.45
N ILE A 10 3.47 15.60 5.68
CA ILE A 10 2.12 15.31 6.19
C ILE A 10 2.04 13.87 6.70
N LEU A 11 2.60 12.91 5.97
CA LEU A 11 2.60 11.50 6.36
C LEU A 11 3.37 11.28 7.68
N VAL A 12 4.53 11.92 7.83
CA VAL A 12 5.33 11.91 9.06
C VAL A 12 4.53 12.48 10.23
N ILE A 13 3.86 13.63 10.04
CA ILE A 13 3.06 14.26 11.09
C ILE A 13 1.86 13.40 11.50
N VAL A 14 1.17 12.78 10.54
CA VAL A 14 0.01 11.90 10.78
C VAL A 14 0.44 10.64 11.53
N LEU A 15 1.53 9.98 11.08
CA LEU A 15 2.08 8.79 11.75
C LEU A 15 2.54 9.11 13.17
N TYR A 16 3.20 10.24 13.34
CA TYR A 16 3.70 10.71 14.63
C TYR A 16 2.55 11.01 15.61
N ARG A 17 1.49 11.70 15.15
CA ARG A 17 0.32 12.06 15.98
C ARG A 17 -0.43 10.82 16.43
N ARG A 18 -0.53 9.79 15.58
CA ARG A 18 -1.18 8.52 15.92
C ARG A 18 -0.50 7.78 17.09
N TRP A 19 0.79 8.05 17.35
CA TRP A 19 1.57 7.34 18.37
C TRP A 19 1.92 8.17 19.60
N SER A 20 1.46 9.42 19.65
CA SER A 20 1.60 10.25 20.83
C SER A 20 0.42 9.98 21.78
N PRO A 21 0.66 9.81 23.10
CA PRO A 21 -0.41 9.70 24.08
C PRO A 21 -1.40 10.87 23.98
N PRO A 22 -2.70 10.66 24.30
CA PRO A 22 -3.65 11.75 24.41
C PRO A 22 -3.15 12.78 25.45
N GLY A 23 -3.22 14.07 25.10
CA GLY A 23 -2.83 15.16 26.02
C GLY A 23 -1.37 15.61 25.98
N VAL A 24 -0.54 15.12 25.05
CA VAL A 24 0.84 15.64 24.86
C VAL A 24 0.80 17.06 24.30
N ASP A 25 1.54 17.98 24.94
CA ASP A 25 1.75 19.35 24.45
C ASP A 25 2.39 19.34 23.05
N ILE A 26 1.71 19.99 22.10
CA ILE A 26 2.11 20.11 20.70
C ILE A 26 3.49 20.78 20.58
N GLY A 27 3.81 21.72 21.48
CA GLY A 27 5.12 22.39 21.49
C GLY A 27 6.26 21.43 21.84
N ALA A 28 6.09 20.65 22.92
CA ALA A 28 7.04 19.61 23.30
C ALA A 28 7.19 18.53 22.22
N MET A 29 6.09 18.22 21.54
CA MET A 29 6.02 17.27 20.44
C MET A 29 6.83 17.72 19.23
N ALA A 30 6.59 18.93 18.75
CA ALA A 30 7.30 19.52 17.61
C ALA A 30 8.80 19.66 17.90
N ARG A 31 9.16 20.08 19.12
CA ARG A 31 10.57 20.17 19.55
C ARG A 31 11.28 18.82 19.46
N ARG A 32 10.67 17.74 19.99
CA ARG A 32 11.26 16.39 19.94
C ARG A 32 11.41 15.91 18.49
N LEU A 33 10.42 16.16 17.63
CA LEU A 33 10.51 15.80 16.22
C LEU A 33 11.64 16.53 15.49
N LEU A 34 11.82 17.83 15.74
CA LEU A 34 12.94 18.60 15.20
C LEU A 34 14.29 18.12 15.73
N GLU A 35 14.38 17.82 17.02
CA GLU A 35 15.60 17.34 17.69
C GLU A 35 16.07 16.01 17.10
N TYR A 36 15.18 15.02 16.99
CA TYR A 36 15.53 13.73 16.40
C TYR A 36 15.58 13.76 14.86
N GLY A 37 14.88 14.68 14.21
CA GLY A 37 15.04 14.96 12.79
C GLY A 37 16.43 15.51 12.49
N PHE A 38 16.94 16.42 13.32
CA PHE A 38 18.30 16.92 13.24
C PHE A 38 19.32 15.81 13.50
N LEU A 39 19.07 14.94 14.49
CA LEU A 39 19.88 13.75 14.73
C LEU A 39 19.93 12.83 13.48
N ALA A 40 18.79 12.57 12.83
CA ALA A 40 18.73 11.78 11.60
C ALA A 40 19.55 12.43 10.48
N GLY A 41 19.45 13.76 10.33
CA GLY A 41 20.24 14.53 9.37
C GLY A 41 21.74 14.42 9.63
N LEU A 42 22.17 14.50 10.89
CA LEU A 42 23.56 14.33 11.28
C LEU A 42 24.07 12.91 11.01
N VAL A 43 23.29 11.89 11.37
CA VAL A 43 23.65 10.49 11.05
C VAL A 43 23.78 10.33 9.54
N LEU A 44 22.82 10.79 8.75
CA LEU A 44 22.86 10.72 7.29
C LEU A 44 24.12 11.40 6.72
N ALA A 45 24.41 12.63 7.15
CA ALA A 45 25.58 13.39 6.70
C ALA A 45 26.90 12.67 7.01
N VAL A 46 27.08 12.20 8.25
CA VAL A 46 28.28 11.45 8.66
C VAL A 46 28.41 10.13 7.89
N SER A 47 27.28 9.46 7.66
CA SER A 47 27.24 8.17 6.96
C SER A 47 27.61 8.32 5.48
N LEU A 48 27.11 9.35 4.82
CA LEU A 48 27.47 9.68 3.44
C LEU A 48 28.94 10.10 3.34
N GLY A 49 29.41 10.94 4.28
CA GLY A 49 30.83 11.30 4.39
C GLY A 49 31.74 10.09 4.55
N ALA A 50 31.42 9.21 5.49
CA ALA A 50 32.18 7.98 5.74
C ALA A 50 32.14 7.02 4.54
N THR A 51 31.00 6.94 3.84
CA THR A 51 30.86 6.17 2.60
C THR A 51 31.81 6.69 1.53
N GLY A 52 31.82 8.01 1.28
CA GLY A 52 32.71 8.62 0.29
C GLY A 52 34.19 8.46 0.61
N LEU A 53 34.60 8.65 1.87
CA LEU A 53 35.99 8.42 2.29
C LEU A 53 36.41 6.96 2.10
N LEU A 54 35.55 6.01 2.46
CA LEU A 54 35.83 4.59 2.30
C LEU A 54 35.83 4.16 0.82
N ALA A 55 34.97 4.74 -0.01
CA ALA A 55 34.96 4.52 -1.45
C ALA A 55 36.30 4.96 -2.08
N ARG A 56 36.79 6.15 -1.71
CA ARG A 56 38.10 6.65 -2.15
C ARG A 56 39.25 5.76 -1.69
N LEU A 57 39.18 5.21 -0.48
CA LEU A 57 40.15 4.23 0.00
C LEU A 57 40.15 2.98 -0.91
N PHE A 58 38.98 2.47 -1.29
CA PHE A 58 38.88 1.32 -2.20
C PHE A 58 39.42 1.61 -3.60
N GLU A 59 39.14 2.80 -4.16
CA GLU A 59 39.71 3.22 -5.44
C GLU A 59 41.24 3.28 -5.38
N GLY A 60 41.80 3.87 -4.33
CA GLY A 60 43.25 3.96 -4.13
C GLY A 60 43.91 2.59 -3.99
N LEU A 61 43.29 1.67 -3.23
CA LEU A 61 43.77 0.30 -3.06
C LEU A 61 43.76 -0.51 -4.37
N ARG A 62 42.86 -0.17 -5.31
CA ARG A 62 42.74 -0.82 -6.62
C ARG A 62 43.57 -0.14 -7.72
N GLY A 63 44.43 0.82 -7.38
CA GLY A 63 45.27 1.52 -8.35
C GLY A 63 44.52 2.54 -9.21
N GLY A 64 43.33 2.96 -8.78
CA GLY A 64 42.60 4.07 -9.40
C GLY A 64 43.35 5.39 -9.29
N ARG A 65 43.06 6.35 -10.18
CA ARG A 65 43.63 7.70 -10.09
C ARG A 65 43.24 8.33 -8.76
N ALA A 66 44.16 9.10 -8.17
CA ALA A 66 43.84 9.97 -7.05
C ALA A 66 42.69 10.90 -7.48
N GLY A 67 41.51 10.71 -6.88
CA GLY A 67 40.33 11.48 -7.24
C GLY A 67 40.43 12.94 -6.81
N ASP A 68 39.49 13.75 -7.28
CA ASP A 68 39.43 15.20 -7.06
C ASP A 68 39.60 15.59 -5.56
N PRO A 69 40.57 16.47 -5.22
CA PRO A 69 40.72 17.02 -3.87
C PRO A 69 39.46 17.70 -3.33
N GLU A 70 38.64 18.30 -4.20
CA GLU A 70 37.39 18.96 -3.80
C GLU A 70 36.39 17.97 -3.18
N GLU A 71 36.24 16.80 -3.82
CA GLU A 71 35.35 15.74 -3.33
C GLU A 71 35.87 15.14 -2.02
N LEU A 72 37.19 14.97 -1.87
CA LEU A 72 37.79 14.51 -0.61
C LEU A 72 37.53 15.51 0.51
N ALA A 73 37.67 16.81 0.23
CA ALA A 73 37.36 17.87 1.18
C ALA A 73 35.88 17.86 1.57
N LEU A 74 34.97 17.62 0.62
CA LEU A 74 33.54 17.45 0.89
C LEU A 74 33.30 16.29 1.86
N TRP A 75 33.79 15.08 1.56
CA TRP A 75 33.57 13.91 2.41
C TRP A 75 34.20 14.07 3.80
N LEU A 76 35.41 14.64 3.88
CA LEU A 76 36.05 14.97 5.16
C LEU A 76 35.24 15.99 5.95
N SER A 77 34.71 17.04 5.30
CA SER A 77 33.92 18.07 5.98
C SER A 77 32.66 17.48 6.60
N LEU A 78 31.96 16.57 5.90
CA LEU A 78 30.78 15.89 6.41
C LEU A 78 31.13 15.03 7.63
N VAL A 79 32.22 14.28 7.60
CA VAL A 79 32.64 13.45 8.75
C VAL A 79 33.09 14.30 9.93
N VAL A 80 33.91 15.33 9.70
CA VAL A 80 34.49 16.15 10.78
C VAL A 80 33.43 17.05 11.41
N VAL A 81 32.70 17.82 10.59
CA VAL A 81 31.73 18.81 11.09
C VAL A 81 30.48 18.11 11.62
N ALA A 82 29.84 17.27 10.80
CA ALA A 82 28.63 16.58 11.24
C ALA A 82 28.94 15.50 12.29
N GLY A 83 30.12 14.88 12.25
CA GLY A 83 30.54 13.89 13.26
C GLY A 83 30.81 14.53 14.62
N GLY A 84 31.44 15.71 14.65
CA GLY A 84 31.59 16.49 15.88
C GLY A 84 30.23 16.87 16.50
N ALA A 85 29.32 17.37 15.67
CA ALA A 85 27.95 17.69 16.10
C ALA A 85 27.19 16.44 16.58
N LEU A 86 27.32 15.31 15.87
CA LEU A 86 26.69 14.04 16.22
C LEU A 86 27.22 13.51 17.57
N ALA A 87 28.53 13.57 17.80
CA ALA A 87 29.14 13.16 19.06
C ALA A 87 28.64 14.00 20.23
N GLY A 88 28.55 15.32 20.04
CA GLY A 88 27.99 16.24 21.04
C GLY A 88 26.52 15.93 21.37
N LEU A 89 25.69 15.79 20.34
CA LEU A 89 24.27 15.49 20.50
C LEU A 89 24.03 14.10 21.10
N ALA A 90 24.81 13.09 20.69
CA ALA A 90 24.73 11.74 21.25
C ALA A 90 25.17 11.70 22.73
N ALA A 91 26.21 12.45 23.11
CA ALA A 91 26.63 12.55 24.50
C ALA A 91 25.54 13.22 25.37
N TRP A 92 24.89 14.26 24.84
CA TRP A 92 23.79 14.93 25.52
C TRP A 92 22.55 14.02 25.64
N LEU A 93 22.15 13.32 24.56
CA LEU A 93 21.04 12.35 24.60
C LEU A 93 21.30 11.19 25.57
N ARG A 94 22.53 10.68 25.63
CA ARG A 94 22.91 9.65 26.62
C ARG A 94 22.75 10.12 28.05
N ARG A 95 23.09 11.38 28.34
CA ARG A 95 22.86 11.97 29.68
C ARG A 95 21.37 12.12 29.96
N ARG A 96 20.59 12.58 28.97
CA ARG A 96 19.13 12.74 29.07
C ARG A 96 18.43 11.41 29.35
N PHE A 97 18.74 10.34 28.63
CA PHE A 97 18.13 9.03 28.86
C PHE A 97 18.51 8.40 30.21
N ARG A 98 19.68 8.75 30.77
CA ARG A 98 20.05 8.34 32.14
C ARG A 98 19.27 9.13 33.21
N ALA A 99 18.98 10.40 32.95
CA ALA A 99 18.23 11.24 33.87
C ALA A 99 16.73 10.94 33.84
N ASP A 100 16.17 10.68 32.65
CA ASP A 100 14.77 10.32 32.46
C ASP A 100 14.64 9.10 31.53
N PRO A 101 14.46 7.90 32.09
CA PRO A 101 14.26 6.67 31.31
C PRO A 101 12.98 6.65 30.47
N THR A 102 12.00 7.53 30.75
CA THR A 102 10.74 7.58 30.00
C THR A 102 10.91 8.19 28.62
N GLU A 103 11.95 9.00 28.40
CA GLU A 103 12.28 9.59 27.09
C GLU A 103 12.59 8.53 26.02
N VAL A 104 13.03 7.32 26.41
CA VAL A 104 13.24 6.20 25.48
C VAL A 104 11.91 5.69 24.88
N LYS A 105 10.79 5.96 25.54
CA LYS A 105 9.44 5.62 25.06
C LYS A 105 8.82 6.74 24.21
N ALA A 106 9.53 7.85 23.99
CA ALA A 106 9.00 8.94 23.18
C ALA A 106 8.77 8.50 21.73
N ALA A 107 7.58 8.81 21.19
CA ALA A 107 7.20 8.47 19.82
C ALA A 107 8.24 8.95 18.78
N ALA A 108 8.82 10.12 19.01
CA ALA A 108 9.84 10.72 18.17
C ALA A 108 11.15 9.90 18.09
N TRP A 109 11.60 9.39 19.23
CA TRP A 109 12.80 8.56 19.31
C TRP A 109 12.58 7.22 18.58
N THR A 110 11.43 6.61 18.82
CA THR A 110 10.99 5.38 18.17
C THR A 110 10.84 5.55 16.65
N PHE A 111 10.31 6.68 16.19
CA PHE A 111 10.23 7.03 14.77
C PHE A 111 11.62 7.20 14.14
N TYR A 112 12.51 7.93 14.82
CA TYR A 112 13.91 8.11 14.41
C TYR A 112 14.62 6.77 14.18
N ILE A 113 14.54 5.84 15.13
CA ILE A 113 15.17 4.50 15.00
C ILE A 113 14.62 3.78 13.76
N GLY A 114 13.31 3.84 13.53
CA GLY A 114 12.67 3.19 12.39
C GLY A 114 13.12 3.75 11.04
N VAL A 115 13.19 5.08 10.92
CA VAL A 115 13.64 5.76 9.69
C VAL A 115 15.09 5.43 9.38
N VAL A 116 15.98 5.50 10.38
CA VAL A 116 17.40 5.18 10.19
C VAL A 116 17.60 3.71 9.85
N ASP A 117 16.87 2.79 10.49
CA ASP A 117 16.96 1.34 10.17
C ASP A 117 16.51 1.05 8.73
N LEU A 118 15.40 1.64 8.26
CA LEU A 118 14.96 1.49 6.87
C LEU A 118 15.92 2.10 5.87
N THR A 119 16.46 3.28 6.17
CA THR A 119 17.43 3.97 5.31
C THR A 119 18.69 3.11 5.17
N ALA A 120 19.21 2.62 6.29
CA ALA A 120 20.37 1.76 6.31
C ALA A 120 20.13 0.45 5.57
N ALA A 121 18.97 -0.19 5.76
CA ALA A 121 18.62 -1.40 5.02
C ALA A 121 18.53 -1.15 3.50
N GLY A 122 18.02 0.00 3.05
CA GLY A 122 18.01 0.36 1.63
C GLY A 122 19.41 0.40 1.02
N PHE A 123 20.34 1.11 1.66
CA PHE A 123 21.74 1.15 1.22
C PHE A 123 22.43 -0.21 1.29
N VAL A 124 22.13 -1.02 2.32
CA VAL A 124 22.67 -2.38 2.43
C VAL A 124 22.14 -3.28 1.32
N VAL A 125 20.86 -3.19 0.97
CA VAL A 125 20.29 -3.97 -0.15
C VAL A 125 20.95 -3.58 -1.46
N VAL A 126 20.98 -2.29 -1.80
CA VAL A 126 21.59 -1.81 -3.05
C VAL A 126 23.09 -2.16 -3.12
N GLY A 127 23.83 -1.93 -2.03
CA GLY A 127 25.25 -2.27 -1.97
C GLY A 127 25.49 -3.78 -2.02
N ALA A 128 24.67 -4.60 -1.37
CA ALA A 128 24.74 -6.05 -1.45
C ALA A 128 24.45 -6.55 -2.88
N THR A 129 23.48 -5.94 -3.59
CA THR A 129 23.21 -6.25 -5.00
C THR A 129 24.44 -5.99 -5.87
N GLN A 130 25.12 -4.84 -5.73
CA GLN A 130 26.34 -4.56 -6.48
C GLN A 130 27.48 -5.52 -6.11
N ILE A 131 27.65 -5.86 -4.83
CA ILE A 131 28.72 -6.77 -4.39
C ILE A 131 28.49 -8.19 -4.91
N VAL A 132 27.26 -8.71 -4.81
CA VAL A 132 26.93 -10.05 -5.32
C VAL A 132 27.11 -10.07 -6.84
N GLY A 133 26.66 -9.03 -7.56
CA GLY A 133 26.80 -8.96 -9.01
C GLY A 133 28.25 -8.86 -9.46
N TRP A 134 29.09 -8.15 -8.70
CA TRP A 134 30.52 -8.10 -8.95
C TRP A 134 31.21 -9.47 -8.72
N VAL A 135 30.76 -10.24 -7.73
CA VAL A 135 31.38 -11.53 -7.38
C VAL A 135 30.91 -12.67 -8.30
N PHE A 136 29.66 -12.64 -8.76
CA PHE A 136 29.02 -13.78 -9.43
C PHE A 136 28.60 -13.50 -10.88
N ASP A 137 28.36 -12.25 -11.27
CA ASP A 137 27.71 -11.88 -12.53
C ASP A 137 28.55 -10.91 -13.39
N ASP A 138 29.87 -10.89 -13.18
CA ASP A 138 30.86 -10.05 -13.90
C ASP A 138 30.56 -8.52 -13.89
N TRP A 139 29.76 -8.03 -12.95
CA TRP A 139 29.52 -6.58 -12.85
C TRP A 139 30.80 -5.83 -12.50
N SER A 140 30.93 -4.60 -12.99
CA SER A 140 32.05 -3.74 -12.59
C SER A 140 31.98 -3.43 -11.10
N PHE A 141 33.13 -3.52 -10.42
CA PHE A 141 33.19 -3.16 -9.01
C PHE A 141 32.84 -1.68 -8.78
N ASP A 142 31.84 -1.46 -7.95
CA ASP A 142 31.41 -0.15 -7.52
C ASP A 142 31.96 0.17 -6.12
N SER A 143 33.00 1.01 -6.08
CA SER A 143 33.65 1.41 -4.83
C SER A 143 32.68 2.10 -3.88
N TRP A 144 31.78 2.94 -4.40
CA TRP A 144 30.81 3.68 -3.60
C TRP A 144 29.78 2.75 -2.99
N MET A 145 29.18 1.86 -3.78
CA MET A 145 28.14 0.96 -3.27
C MET A 145 28.71 -0.09 -2.31
N THR A 146 29.94 -0.54 -2.53
CA THR A 146 30.64 -1.43 -1.60
C THR A 146 30.92 -0.72 -0.26
N ALA A 147 31.42 0.52 -0.31
CA ALA A 147 31.62 1.32 0.89
C ALA A 147 30.30 1.60 1.62
N ALA A 148 29.22 1.88 0.86
CA ALA A 148 27.90 2.10 1.40
C ALA A 148 27.40 0.86 2.15
N ALA A 149 27.51 -0.34 1.54
CA ALA A 149 27.10 -1.58 2.18
C ALA A 149 27.74 -1.75 3.57
N LEU A 150 29.04 -1.48 3.69
CA LEU A 150 29.79 -1.63 4.94
C LEU A 150 29.41 -0.57 5.98
N VAL A 151 29.41 0.71 5.59
CA VAL A 151 29.10 1.84 6.47
C VAL A 151 27.66 1.73 6.97
N TRP A 152 26.71 1.46 6.09
CA TRP A 152 25.30 1.34 6.44
C TRP A 152 24.97 0.05 7.21
N THR A 153 25.71 -1.04 7.02
CA THR A 153 25.63 -2.22 7.91
C THR A 153 26.09 -1.88 9.33
N LEU A 154 27.19 -1.12 9.46
CA LEU A 154 27.67 -0.66 10.76
C LEU A 154 26.63 0.24 11.44
N ILE A 155 26.04 1.18 10.69
CA ILE A 155 24.98 2.07 11.19
C ILE A 155 23.77 1.27 11.65
N ALA A 156 23.28 0.32 10.85
CA ALA A 156 22.18 -0.54 11.21
C ALA A 156 22.47 -1.34 12.49
N THR A 157 23.71 -1.84 12.63
CA THR A 157 24.15 -2.60 13.81
C THR A 157 24.18 -1.73 15.07
N ILE A 158 24.73 -0.52 14.97
CA ILE A 158 24.75 0.46 16.07
C ILE A 158 23.32 0.80 16.49
N HIS A 159 22.45 1.11 15.54
CA HIS A 159 21.05 1.49 15.81
C HIS A 159 20.19 0.34 16.31
N HIS A 160 20.57 -0.91 16.02
CA HIS A 160 19.92 -2.09 16.61
C HIS A 160 20.24 -2.29 18.09
N ARG A 161 21.37 -1.77 18.57
CA ARG A 161 21.75 -1.82 20.00
C ARG A 161 21.23 -0.64 20.80
N LEU A 162 20.65 0.38 20.16
CA LEU A 162 20.07 1.52 20.87
C LEU A 162 18.79 1.10 21.61
N PRO A 163 18.54 1.68 22.80
CA PRO A 163 17.35 1.33 23.59
C PRO A 163 16.09 1.85 22.91
N GLY A 164 14.98 1.12 23.03
CA GLY A 164 13.68 1.50 22.48
C GLY A 164 12.99 0.34 21.77
N ARG A 165 11.67 0.40 21.66
CA ARG A 165 10.89 -0.53 20.84
C ARG A 165 10.79 0.00 19.43
N ARG A 166 10.97 -0.88 18.44
CA ARG A 166 10.73 -0.58 17.03
C ARG A 166 9.25 -0.77 16.72
N PRO A 167 8.56 0.20 16.10
CA PRO A 167 7.16 0.01 15.75
C PRO A 167 7.04 -1.10 14.71
N PRO A 168 6.01 -1.95 14.81
CA PRO A 168 5.80 -3.03 13.85
C PRO A 168 5.67 -2.51 12.40
N ILE A 169 5.16 -1.30 12.20
CA ILE A 169 4.97 -0.71 10.87
C ILE A 169 6.26 -0.55 10.06
N PHE A 170 7.41 -0.30 10.70
CA PHE A 170 8.68 -0.19 9.98
C PHE A 170 9.15 -1.55 9.48
N ASN A 171 8.89 -2.62 10.25
CA ASN A 171 9.13 -3.98 9.78
C ASN A 171 8.18 -4.34 8.63
N LEU A 172 6.92 -3.91 8.69
CA LEU A 172 5.95 -4.13 7.61
C LEU A 172 6.31 -3.34 6.35
N ALA A 173 6.80 -2.10 6.49
CA ALA A 173 7.25 -1.29 5.36
C ALA A 173 8.50 -1.88 4.70
N GLY A 174 9.51 -2.26 5.50
CA GLY A 174 10.71 -2.96 4.99
C GLY A 174 10.35 -4.28 4.33
N SER A 175 9.37 -5.01 4.88
CA SER A 175 8.81 -6.23 4.31
C SER A 175 8.09 -5.98 2.97
N ALA A 176 7.34 -4.88 2.82
CA ALA A 176 6.64 -4.54 1.59
C ALA A 176 7.61 -4.25 0.45
N VAL A 177 8.62 -3.41 0.70
CA VAL A 177 9.63 -3.03 -0.30
C VAL A 177 10.48 -4.24 -0.69
N SER A 178 10.91 -5.03 0.29
CA SER A 178 11.70 -6.24 0.01
C SER A 178 10.89 -7.33 -0.68
N LEU A 179 9.60 -7.48 -0.36
CA LEU A 179 8.72 -8.40 -1.09
C LEU A 179 8.57 -7.99 -2.57
N ALA A 180 8.43 -6.69 -2.86
CA ALA A 180 8.36 -6.19 -4.22
C ALA A 180 9.66 -6.49 -4.99
N GLY A 181 10.82 -6.25 -4.36
CA GLY A 181 12.13 -6.58 -4.94
C GLY A 181 12.30 -8.07 -5.20
N VAL A 182 11.97 -8.94 -4.24
CA VAL A 182 11.96 -10.40 -4.43
C VAL A 182 11.03 -10.80 -5.56
N GLY A 183 9.82 -10.22 -5.61
CA GLY A 183 8.84 -10.50 -6.65
C GLY A 183 9.34 -10.14 -8.05
N ILE A 184 9.92 -8.94 -8.22
CA ILE A 184 10.47 -8.50 -9.51
C ILE A 184 11.61 -9.42 -9.94
N SER A 185 12.61 -9.65 -9.08
CA SER A 185 13.74 -10.50 -9.44
C SER A 185 13.31 -11.93 -9.74
N LEU A 186 12.37 -12.49 -8.96
CA LEU A 186 11.87 -13.84 -9.21
C LEU A 186 11.03 -13.93 -10.49
N ALA A 187 10.29 -12.87 -10.85
CA ALA A 187 9.58 -12.80 -12.13
C ALA A 187 10.56 -12.87 -13.31
N VAL A 188 11.67 -12.12 -13.26
CA VAL A 188 12.70 -12.13 -14.32
C VAL A 188 13.35 -13.51 -14.42
N VAL A 189 13.74 -14.12 -13.29
CA VAL A 189 14.30 -15.48 -13.30
C VAL A 189 13.32 -16.49 -13.89
N LEU A 190 12.04 -16.44 -13.50
CA LEU A 190 11.01 -17.34 -14.02
C LEU A 190 10.74 -17.09 -15.51
N GLU A 191 10.76 -15.83 -15.95
CA GLU A 191 10.54 -15.46 -17.34
C GLU A 191 11.66 -16.01 -18.22
N HIS A 192 12.94 -15.78 -17.90
CA HIS A 192 14.06 -16.37 -18.66
C HIS A 192 14.00 -17.91 -18.71
N LEU A 193 13.59 -18.58 -17.62
CA LEU A 193 13.41 -20.03 -17.62
C LEU A 193 12.26 -20.50 -18.51
N LEU A 194 11.17 -19.74 -18.57
CA LEU A 194 10.03 -20.04 -19.43
C LEU A 194 10.31 -19.71 -20.89
N ASP A 195 11.08 -18.65 -21.13
CA ASP A 195 11.55 -18.20 -22.45
C ASP A 195 12.43 -19.26 -23.08
N TRP A 196 13.44 -19.73 -22.34
CA TRP A 196 14.26 -20.87 -22.74
C TRP A 196 13.44 -22.13 -23.06
N ALA A 197 12.42 -22.43 -22.24
CA ALA A 197 11.55 -23.57 -22.46
C ALA A 197 10.64 -23.37 -23.70
N TYR A 198 10.26 -22.13 -23.99
CA TYR A 198 9.45 -21.76 -25.16
C TYR A 198 10.25 -21.88 -26.45
N ASP A 199 11.45 -21.29 -26.49
CA ASP A 199 12.39 -21.37 -27.60
C ASP A 199 12.78 -22.82 -27.90
N GLY A 200 13.04 -23.63 -26.86
CA GLY A 200 13.38 -25.04 -27.03
C GLY A 200 12.29 -25.90 -27.68
N VAL A 201 11.03 -25.44 -27.70
CA VAL A 201 9.88 -26.17 -28.28
C VAL A 201 9.37 -25.51 -29.57
N THR A 202 9.74 -24.25 -29.83
CA THR A 202 9.32 -23.53 -31.04
C THR A 202 10.41 -23.55 -32.11
N PRO A 203 10.08 -23.86 -33.38
CA PRO A 203 11.06 -23.84 -34.45
C PRO A 203 11.45 -22.40 -34.79
N THR A 204 12.67 -22.00 -34.43
CA THR A 204 13.26 -20.72 -34.89
C THR A 204 13.46 -20.78 -36.42
N PRO A 205 12.94 -19.83 -37.22
CA PRO A 205 13.09 -19.84 -38.68
C PRO A 205 14.56 -19.80 -39.17
N LEU A 206 15.50 -19.39 -38.31
CA LEU A 206 16.91 -19.17 -38.65
C LEU A 206 17.85 -20.34 -38.27
N SER A 207 17.43 -21.28 -37.42
CA SER A 207 18.25 -22.45 -37.05
C SER A 207 18.39 -23.45 -38.21
N GLY A 208 17.42 -23.48 -39.14
CA GLY A 208 17.49 -24.27 -40.37
C GLY A 208 18.54 -23.82 -41.39
N ILE A 209 19.17 -22.64 -41.20
CA ILE A 209 20.17 -22.06 -42.12
C ILE A 209 21.57 -21.99 -41.48
N GLY A 210 21.77 -22.54 -40.27
CA GLY A 210 23.08 -22.67 -39.64
C GLY A 210 23.78 -21.35 -39.25
N LEU A 211 23.03 -20.25 -39.14
CA LEU A 211 23.57 -18.91 -38.80
C LEU A 211 23.16 -18.39 -37.40
N GLY A 212 22.27 -19.08 -36.68
CA GLY A 212 21.93 -18.79 -35.28
C GLY A 212 22.59 -19.81 -34.35
N GLY A 213 23.89 -19.65 -34.09
CA GLY A 213 24.72 -20.59 -33.31
C GLY A 213 25.25 -20.00 -32.01
N GLY A 214 24.39 -19.34 -31.22
CA GLY A 214 24.69 -19.03 -29.83
C GLY A 214 24.08 -20.09 -28.92
N ASP A 215 24.74 -20.44 -27.80
CA ASP A 215 24.12 -21.27 -26.77
C ASP A 215 22.95 -20.47 -26.15
N GLU A 216 21.71 -20.75 -26.55
CA GLU A 216 20.48 -20.16 -25.98
C GLU A 216 20.44 -20.30 -24.45
N TRP A 217 21.01 -21.42 -23.95
CA TRP A 217 21.21 -21.65 -22.53
C TRP A 217 22.18 -20.64 -21.88
N ALA A 218 23.24 -20.22 -22.56
CA ALA A 218 24.17 -19.23 -22.02
C ALA A 218 23.48 -17.86 -21.84
N GLN A 219 22.65 -17.44 -22.80
CA GLN A 219 21.87 -16.20 -22.69
C GLN A 219 20.85 -16.26 -21.55
N THR A 220 20.21 -17.41 -21.36
CA THR A 220 19.31 -17.68 -20.23
C THR A 220 20.04 -17.52 -18.90
N ILE A 221 21.24 -18.11 -18.80
CA ILE A 221 22.07 -18.04 -17.60
C ILE A 221 22.51 -16.59 -17.32
N ASP A 222 22.91 -15.83 -18.33
CA ASP A 222 23.31 -14.43 -18.19
C ASP A 222 22.16 -13.55 -17.66
N GLY A 223 20.94 -13.77 -18.15
CA GLY A 223 19.76 -13.05 -17.68
C GLY A 223 19.32 -13.45 -16.26
N ILE A 224 19.41 -14.75 -15.93
CA ILE A 224 19.19 -15.23 -14.55
C ILE A 224 20.24 -14.65 -13.61
N ALA A 225 21.50 -14.63 -14.02
CA ALA A 225 22.62 -14.02 -13.29
C ALA A 225 22.30 -12.55 -12.98
N GLY A 226 21.90 -11.76 -13.98
CA GLY A 226 21.49 -10.37 -13.80
C GLY A 226 20.39 -10.15 -12.75
N ALA A 227 19.48 -11.12 -12.55
CA ALA A 227 18.43 -11.07 -11.54
C ALA A 227 18.79 -11.75 -10.20
N ALA A 228 19.82 -12.60 -10.16
CA ALA A 228 20.23 -13.34 -8.97
C ALA A 228 20.75 -12.41 -7.87
N SER A 229 21.56 -11.43 -8.25
CA SER A 229 22.11 -10.43 -7.34
C SER A 229 21.07 -9.61 -6.58
N PRO A 230 20.08 -8.96 -7.24
CA PRO A 230 18.99 -8.30 -6.52
C PRO A 230 18.09 -9.30 -5.78
N LEU A 231 17.86 -10.51 -6.32
CA LEU A 231 17.04 -11.53 -5.65
C LEU A 231 17.62 -11.89 -4.27
N VAL A 232 18.93 -12.16 -4.20
CA VAL A 232 19.61 -12.53 -2.94
C VAL A 232 19.54 -11.38 -1.93
N ALA A 233 19.81 -10.14 -2.36
CA ALA A 233 19.79 -8.98 -1.48
C ALA A 233 18.38 -8.69 -0.93
N PHE A 234 17.37 -8.66 -1.80
CA PHE A 234 15.99 -8.44 -1.39
C PHE A 234 15.42 -9.62 -0.60
N ALA A 235 15.80 -10.87 -0.91
CA ALA A 235 15.40 -12.04 -0.12
C ALA A 235 15.97 -11.97 1.30
N GLY A 236 17.23 -11.56 1.46
CA GLY A 236 17.83 -11.32 2.78
C GLY A 236 17.07 -10.26 3.58
N ALA A 237 16.71 -9.14 2.94
CA ALA A 237 15.89 -8.10 3.57
C ALA A 237 14.48 -8.59 3.92
N TRP A 238 13.85 -9.37 3.04
CA TRP A 238 12.52 -9.93 3.27
C TRP A 238 12.53 -10.94 4.41
N LEU A 239 13.52 -11.83 4.47
CA LEU A 239 13.71 -12.75 5.58
C LEU A 239 13.88 -12.01 6.92
N ARG A 240 14.66 -10.94 6.93
CA ARG A 240 14.84 -10.08 8.11
C ARG A 240 13.52 -9.44 8.53
N TYR A 241 12.87 -8.70 7.64
CA TYR A 241 11.72 -7.86 8.01
C TYR A 241 10.43 -8.64 8.17
N TRP A 242 10.17 -9.60 7.28
CA TRP A 242 8.99 -10.46 7.34
C TRP A 242 9.23 -11.67 8.25
N TRP A 243 10.10 -12.59 7.83
CA TRP A 243 10.12 -13.95 8.37
C TRP A 243 10.59 -14.02 9.83
N TRP A 244 11.64 -13.27 10.17
CA TRP A 244 12.18 -13.23 11.53
C TRP A 244 11.46 -12.25 12.44
N ASN A 245 10.87 -11.18 11.91
CA ASN A 245 10.28 -10.10 12.70
C ASN A 245 8.74 -10.03 12.56
N ALA A 246 8.22 -9.47 11.47
CA ALA A 246 6.78 -9.17 11.36
C ALA A 246 5.87 -10.40 11.39
N ARG A 247 6.34 -11.54 10.86
CA ARG A 247 5.59 -12.80 10.86
C ARG A 247 5.42 -13.37 12.27
N ARG A 248 6.45 -13.24 13.12
CA ARG A 248 6.49 -13.73 14.52
C ARG A 248 5.89 -12.75 15.51
N ALA A 249 5.65 -11.50 15.12
CA ALA A 249 5.01 -10.51 15.96
C ALA A 249 3.57 -10.93 16.31
N PRO A 250 3.05 -10.56 17.50
CA PRO A 250 1.64 -10.76 17.84
C PRO A 250 0.73 -10.18 16.75
N ARG A 251 -0.46 -10.77 16.58
CA ARG A 251 -1.44 -10.27 15.61
C ARG A 251 -1.84 -8.85 15.97
N SER A 252 -1.83 -7.97 14.98
CA SER A 252 -2.23 -6.56 15.08
C SER A 252 -2.94 -6.14 13.80
N GLN A 253 -3.76 -5.08 13.89
CA GLN A 253 -4.46 -4.54 12.72
C GLN A 253 -3.50 -4.14 11.59
N GLU A 254 -2.31 -3.63 11.91
CA GLU A 254 -1.28 -3.27 10.93
C GLU A 254 -0.72 -4.50 10.21
N ARG A 255 -0.41 -5.57 10.96
CA ARG A 255 0.10 -6.82 10.39
C ARG A 255 -0.93 -7.44 9.45
N ASP A 256 -2.18 -7.50 9.89
CA ASP A 256 -3.24 -8.11 9.10
C ASP A 256 -3.57 -7.26 7.87
N GLY A 257 -3.55 -5.93 8.00
CA GLY A 257 -3.64 -4.99 6.87
C GLY A 257 -2.50 -5.15 5.86
N TYR A 258 -1.26 -5.33 6.33
CA TYR A 258 -0.11 -5.61 5.46
C TYR A 258 -0.27 -6.94 4.71
N VAL A 259 -0.59 -8.04 5.41
CA VAL A 259 -0.77 -9.36 4.79
C VAL A 259 -1.87 -9.30 3.73
N LEU A 260 -2.94 -8.55 4.01
CA LEU A 260 -4.02 -8.37 3.05
C LEU A 260 -3.59 -7.55 1.84
N VAL A 261 -3.05 -6.35 2.05
CA VAL A 261 -2.78 -5.38 0.96
C VAL A 261 -1.55 -5.79 0.14
N CYS A 262 -0.42 -6.02 0.80
CA CYS A 262 0.83 -6.31 0.10
C CYS A 262 0.89 -7.78 -0.33
N GLY A 263 0.39 -8.70 0.50
CA GLY A 263 0.46 -10.13 0.24
C GLY A 263 -0.65 -10.64 -0.67
N VAL A 264 -1.89 -10.63 -0.17
CA VAL A 264 -3.04 -11.25 -0.84
C VAL A 264 -3.49 -10.43 -2.05
N LEU A 265 -3.71 -9.13 -1.90
CA LEU A 265 -4.14 -8.26 -3.00
C LEU A 265 -3.03 -8.05 -4.03
N GLY A 266 -1.77 -7.89 -3.58
CA GLY A 266 -0.62 -7.86 -4.48
C GLY A 266 -0.51 -9.13 -5.34
N GLY A 267 -0.58 -10.32 -4.73
CA GLY A 267 -0.56 -11.59 -5.46
C GLY A 267 -1.76 -11.78 -6.40
N LEU A 268 -2.98 -11.40 -5.97
CA LEU A 268 -4.16 -11.44 -6.83
C LEU A 268 -4.06 -10.47 -7.99
N ALA A 269 -3.59 -9.25 -7.78
CA ALA A 269 -3.41 -8.27 -8.84
C ALA A 269 -2.43 -8.79 -9.89
N ALA A 270 -1.28 -9.33 -9.48
CA ALA A 270 -0.32 -9.96 -10.40
C ALA A 270 -0.96 -11.14 -11.17
N THR A 271 -1.73 -11.99 -10.48
CA THR A 271 -2.46 -13.11 -11.10
C THR A 271 -3.47 -12.64 -12.14
N LEU A 272 -4.22 -11.57 -11.85
CA LEU A 272 -5.23 -11.02 -12.76
C LEU A 272 -4.60 -10.35 -13.98
N VAL A 273 -3.50 -9.60 -13.79
CA VAL A 273 -2.72 -9.01 -14.88
C VAL A 273 -2.17 -10.10 -15.78
N ALA A 274 -1.56 -11.15 -15.20
CA ALA A 274 -1.01 -12.27 -15.93
C ALA A 274 -2.08 -13.05 -16.72
N ALA A 275 -3.18 -13.42 -16.07
CA ALA A 275 -4.29 -14.09 -16.73
C ALA A 275 -4.88 -13.24 -17.86
N GLY A 276 -4.95 -11.92 -17.67
CA GLY A 276 -5.41 -11.01 -18.71
C GLY A 276 -4.47 -10.86 -19.88
N GLY A 277 -3.17 -10.80 -19.62
CA GLY A 277 -2.15 -10.87 -20.66
C GLY A 277 -2.31 -12.12 -21.52
N LEU A 278 -2.40 -13.30 -20.89
CA LEU A 278 -2.57 -14.58 -21.60
C LEU A 278 -3.84 -14.63 -22.45
N ILE A 279 -4.98 -14.20 -21.88
CA ILE A 279 -6.27 -14.17 -22.61
C ILE A 279 -6.19 -13.15 -23.75
N HIS A 280 -5.59 -11.99 -23.51
CA HIS A 280 -5.42 -10.96 -24.53
C HIS A 280 -4.53 -11.43 -25.68
N THR A 281 -3.39 -12.05 -25.40
CA THR A 281 -2.50 -12.62 -26.43
C THR A 281 -3.24 -13.66 -27.29
N ALA A 282 -4.06 -14.52 -26.67
CA ALA A 282 -4.87 -15.48 -27.41
C ALA A 282 -5.97 -14.80 -28.26
N LEU A 283 -6.64 -13.78 -27.73
CA LEU A 283 -7.69 -13.06 -28.44
C LEU A 283 -7.14 -12.17 -29.57
N SER A 284 -5.99 -11.53 -29.37
CA SER A 284 -5.34 -10.72 -30.40
C SER A 284 -4.93 -11.59 -31.58
N TRP A 285 -4.39 -12.79 -31.34
CA TRP A 285 -4.13 -13.77 -32.42
C TRP A 285 -5.39 -14.10 -33.25
N LEU A 286 -6.54 -14.25 -32.59
CA LEU A 286 -7.80 -14.59 -33.24
C LEU A 286 -8.42 -13.39 -33.99
N LEU A 287 -8.40 -12.21 -33.39
CA LEU A 287 -9.20 -11.05 -33.80
C LEU A 287 -8.43 -10.00 -34.60
N VAL A 288 -7.11 -9.92 -34.42
CA VAL A 288 -6.22 -8.93 -35.04
C VAL A 288 -5.53 -9.59 -36.22
N GLU A 289 -5.66 -8.99 -37.41
CA GLU A 289 -5.06 -9.56 -38.63
C GLU A 289 -3.54 -9.40 -38.62
N THR A 290 -3.05 -8.22 -38.24
CA THR A 290 -1.61 -7.88 -38.15
C THR A 290 -0.85 -8.73 -37.13
N ALA A 291 -1.53 -9.23 -36.10
CA ALA A 291 -0.94 -10.14 -35.12
C ALA A 291 -0.47 -11.46 -35.76
N ARG A 292 -1.11 -11.89 -36.86
CA ARG A 292 -0.77 -13.14 -37.55
C ARG A 292 0.39 -12.98 -38.53
N ASP A 293 0.70 -11.75 -38.95
CA ASP A 293 1.74 -11.46 -39.94
C ASP A 293 3.16 -11.71 -39.40
N VAL A 294 3.36 -11.56 -38.09
CA VAL A 294 4.67 -11.76 -37.42
C VAL A 294 4.98 -13.25 -37.18
N GLY A 295 3.97 -14.12 -37.34
CA GLY A 295 4.08 -15.56 -37.09
C GLY A 295 3.77 -15.96 -35.64
N ALA A 296 3.31 -17.20 -35.47
CA ALA A 296 2.81 -17.68 -34.17
C ALA A 296 3.89 -17.69 -33.07
N ALA A 297 5.13 -18.09 -33.41
CA ALA A 297 6.21 -18.14 -32.43
C ALA A 297 6.51 -16.74 -31.86
N ALA A 298 6.69 -15.75 -32.72
CA ALA A 298 6.96 -14.37 -32.27
C ALA A 298 5.76 -13.73 -31.54
N HIS A 299 4.53 -14.05 -31.93
CA HIS A 299 3.34 -13.52 -31.25
C HIS A 299 3.15 -14.07 -29.83
N PHE A 300 3.41 -15.37 -29.64
CA PHE A 300 3.19 -16.05 -28.36
C PHE A 300 4.41 -16.04 -27.44
N ASP A 301 5.54 -15.48 -27.86
CA ASP A 301 6.75 -15.29 -27.06
C ASP A 301 6.45 -14.65 -25.67
N VAL A 302 5.56 -13.65 -25.66
CA VAL A 302 5.09 -12.96 -24.43
C VAL A 302 4.43 -13.87 -23.38
N LEU A 303 4.13 -15.14 -23.70
CA LEU A 303 3.67 -16.12 -22.71
C LEU A 303 4.72 -16.40 -21.64
N SER A 304 6.02 -16.27 -21.92
CA SER A 304 7.07 -16.44 -20.92
C SER A 304 6.91 -15.41 -19.79
N VAL A 305 6.71 -14.13 -20.16
CA VAL A 305 6.46 -13.01 -19.24
C VAL A 305 5.18 -13.21 -18.42
N PHE A 306 4.04 -13.46 -19.09
CA PHE A 306 2.78 -13.61 -18.38
C PHE A 306 2.71 -14.91 -17.58
N GLY A 307 3.35 -15.99 -18.05
CA GLY A 307 3.49 -17.25 -17.33
C GLY A 307 4.29 -17.06 -16.03
N ALA A 308 5.41 -16.35 -16.09
CA ALA A 308 6.22 -16.02 -14.92
C ALA A 308 5.44 -15.22 -13.88
N LEU A 309 4.74 -14.17 -14.35
CA LEU A 309 3.92 -13.32 -13.49
C LEU A 309 2.73 -14.09 -12.88
N LEU A 310 2.15 -15.05 -13.62
CA LEU A 310 1.08 -15.92 -13.12
C LEU A 310 1.57 -16.83 -12.00
N LEU A 311 2.70 -17.53 -12.22
CA LEU A 311 3.32 -18.41 -11.23
C LEU A 311 3.69 -17.64 -9.96
N LEU A 312 4.29 -16.47 -10.12
CA LEU A 312 4.62 -15.57 -9.01
C LEU A 312 3.37 -15.10 -8.27
N GLY A 313 2.37 -14.59 -8.99
CA GLY A 313 1.13 -14.08 -8.41
C GLY A 313 0.39 -15.14 -7.60
N LEU A 314 0.25 -16.35 -8.15
CA LEU A 314 -0.36 -17.49 -7.48
C LEU A 314 0.46 -17.94 -6.27
N GLY A 315 1.79 -17.98 -6.36
CA GLY A 315 2.68 -18.32 -5.27
C GLY A 315 2.60 -17.34 -4.11
N LEU A 316 2.66 -16.04 -4.41
CA LEU A 316 2.53 -14.96 -3.42
C LEU A 316 1.17 -14.97 -2.74
N TRP A 317 0.10 -15.14 -3.52
CA TRP A 317 -1.26 -15.27 -3.00
C TRP A 317 -1.41 -16.50 -2.10
N ALA A 318 -0.95 -17.67 -2.55
CA ALA A 318 -1.07 -18.91 -1.79
C ALA A 318 -0.29 -18.84 -0.48
N TYR A 319 0.91 -18.26 -0.50
CA TYR A 319 1.72 -18.04 0.69
C TYR A 319 1.02 -17.12 1.70
N HIS A 320 0.63 -15.90 1.28
CA HIS A 320 0.05 -14.91 2.20
C HIS A 320 -1.37 -15.27 2.63
N ARG A 321 -2.14 -15.99 1.81
CA ARG A 321 -3.45 -16.51 2.20
C ARG A 321 -3.37 -17.50 3.36
N ARG A 322 -2.29 -18.29 3.47
CA ARG A 322 -2.07 -19.20 4.60
C ARG A 322 -1.79 -18.45 5.91
N GLU A 323 -1.26 -17.23 5.81
CA GLU A 323 -0.98 -16.36 6.97
C GLU A 323 -2.24 -15.64 7.50
N VAL A 324 -3.32 -15.61 6.71
CA VAL A 324 -4.66 -15.18 7.14
C VAL A 324 -5.36 -16.39 7.78
N PRO A 325 -5.69 -16.40 9.08
CA PRO A 325 -6.35 -17.54 9.71
C PRO A 325 -7.66 -17.88 8.99
N HIS A 326 -7.92 -19.17 8.81
CA HIS A 326 -9.16 -19.64 8.20
C HIS A 326 -10.35 -19.16 9.04
N ALA A 327 -11.42 -18.77 8.36
CA ALA A 327 -12.58 -18.04 8.84
C ALA A 327 -13.32 -18.61 10.08
N VAL A 328 -12.93 -19.79 10.56
CA VAL A 328 -13.63 -20.56 11.60
C VAL A 328 -13.46 -19.97 13.00
N GLU A 329 -12.27 -19.47 13.36
CA GLU A 329 -12.03 -18.87 14.70
C GLU A 329 -12.59 -17.44 14.81
N ARG A 330 -12.62 -16.70 13.70
CA ARG A 330 -13.21 -15.35 13.62
C ARG A 330 -14.74 -15.38 13.56
N GLN A 331 -15.35 -16.47 13.11
CA GLN A 331 -16.81 -16.59 12.94
C GLN A 331 -17.61 -16.62 14.25
N ILE A 332 -16.98 -16.92 15.38
CA ILE A 332 -17.66 -17.00 16.68
C ILE A 332 -18.15 -15.60 17.14
N GLY A 333 -17.60 -14.51 16.59
CA GLY A 333 -18.01 -13.11 16.86
C GLY A 333 -18.60 -12.33 15.66
N GLY A 334 -18.88 -12.98 14.53
CA GLY A 334 -19.36 -12.33 13.30
C GLY A 334 -18.26 -12.04 12.25
N ARG A 335 -18.64 -11.38 11.14
CA ARG A 335 -17.75 -11.14 10.00
C ARG A 335 -16.78 -9.99 10.28
N ASP A 336 -15.48 -10.28 10.29
CA ASP A 336 -14.39 -9.31 10.46
C ASP A 336 -14.37 -8.24 9.35
N GLU A 337 -14.05 -6.98 9.70
CA GLU A 337 -13.99 -5.85 8.76
C GLU A 337 -12.92 -6.04 7.68
N VAL A 338 -11.81 -6.71 8.00
CA VAL A 338 -10.73 -7.03 7.04
C VAL A 338 -11.24 -7.94 5.92
N VAL A 339 -12.09 -8.92 6.25
CA VAL A 339 -12.71 -9.83 5.28
C VAL A 339 -13.78 -9.09 4.46
N ARG A 340 -14.47 -8.10 5.02
CA ARG A 340 -15.37 -7.23 4.25
C ARG A 340 -14.59 -6.36 3.26
N LEU A 341 -13.50 -5.75 3.71
CA LEU A 341 -12.64 -4.92 2.86
C LEU A 341 -12.11 -5.71 1.68
N TYR A 342 -11.64 -6.94 1.91
CA TYR A 342 -11.21 -7.85 0.86
C TYR A 342 -12.28 -8.07 -0.23
N ASP A 343 -13.51 -8.42 0.17
CA ASP A 343 -14.58 -8.72 -0.81
C ASP A 343 -14.97 -7.48 -1.61
N HIS A 344 -15.01 -6.32 -0.96
CA HIS A 344 -15.37 -5.07 -1.62
C HIS A 344 -14.25 -4.58 -2.55
N LEU A 345 -12.97 -4.78 -2.21
CA LEU A 345 -11.85 -4.49 -3.09
C LEU A 345 -11.83 -5.45 -4.31
N GLU A 346 -12.04 -6.75 -4.09
CA GLU A 346 -12.17 -7.74 -5.17
C GLU A 346 -13.35 -7.40 -6.09
N ALA A 347 -14.51 -7.03 -5.53
CA ALA A 347 -15.67 -6.59 -6.29
C ALA A 347 -15.40 -5.28 -7.05
N GLY A 348 -14.69 -4.32 -6.46
CA GLY A 348 -14.34 -3.04 -7.10
C GLY A 348 -13.41 -3.22 -8.30
N ALA A 349 -12.39 -4.07 -8.16
CA ALA A 349 -11.47 -4.40 -9.24
C ALA A 349 -12.20 -5.08 -10.42
N GLY A 350 -13.02 -6.10 -10.12
CA GLY A 350 -13.84 -6.77 -11.14
C GLY A 350 -14.82 -5.80 -11.83
N LEU A 351 -15.52 -4.97 -11.06
CA LEU A 351 -16.50 -4.01 -11.60
C LEU A 351 -15.83 -2.97 -12.51
N SER A 352 -14.63 -2.52 -12.17
CA SER A 352 -13.85 -1.58 -12.99
C SER A 352 -13.48 -2.20 -14.33
N ALA A 353 -13.01 -3.45 -14.33
CA ALA A 353 -12.71 -4.21 -15.55
C ALA A 353 -13.95 -4.46 -16.41
N VAL A 354 -15.10 -4.81 -15.79
CA VAL A 354 -16.38 -4.96 -16.51
C VAL A 354 -16.81 -3.65 -17.16
N THR A 355 -16.73 -2.54 -16.42
CA THR A 355 -17.14 -1.21 -16.91
C THR A 355 -16.26 -0.77 -18.07
N LEU A 356 -14.93 -0.96 -17.97
CA LEU A 356 -13.99 -0.70 -19.05
C LEU A 356 -14.32 -1.55 -20.28
N GLY A 357 -14.52 -2.85 -20.11
CA GLY A 357 -14.86 -3.76 -21.21
C GLY A 357 -16.16 -3.38 -21.91
N ILE A 358 -17.21 -3.05 -21.16
CA ILE A 358 -18.48 -2.55 -21.72
C ILE A 358 -18.25 -1.23 -22.46
N GLY A 359 -17.48 -0.30 -21.90
CA GLY A 359 -17.17 0.98 -22.54
C GLY A 359 -16.44 0.80 -23.87
N LEU A 360 -15.46 -0.10 -23.92
CA LEU A 360 -14.76 -0.40 -25.17
C LEU A 360 -15.69 -1.07 -26.19
N LEU A 361 -16.53 -2.03 -25.79
CA LEU A 361 -17.53 -2.63 -26.69
C LEU A 361 -18.55 -1.62 -27.21
N LEU A 362 -19.05 -0.74 -26.36
CA LEU A 362 -19.95 0.32 -26.81
C LEU A 362 -19.23 1.27 -27.77
N GLY A 363 -17.97 1.59 -27.50
CA GLY A 363 -17.13 2.40 -28.40
C GLY A 363 -16.95 1.75 -29.78
N THR A 364 -16.71 0.43 -29.84
CA THR A 364 -16.59 -0.29 -31.12
C THR A 364 -17.92 -0.39 -31.87
N VAL A 365 -19.03 -0.62 -31.17
CA VAL A 365 -20.37 -0.60 -31.77
C VAL A 365 -20.69 0.79 -32.32
N LEU A 366 -20.43 1.85 -31.55
CA LEU A 366 -20.67 3.23 -31.99
C LEU A 366 -19.78 3.63 -33.17
N HIS A 367 -18.54 3.13 -33.22
CA HIS A 367 -17.66 3.32 -34.38
C HIS A 367 -18.25 2.74 -35.67
N ARG A 368 -19.08 1.68 -35.61
CA ARG A 368 -19.77 1.14 -36.79
C ARG A 368 -20.84 2.08 -37.36
N PHE A 369 -21.47 2.88 -36.51
CA PHE A 369 -22.50 3.85 -36.91
C PHE A 369 -21.91 5.22 -37.25
N TRP A 370 -20.82 5.62 -36.57
CA TRP A 370 -20.05 6.84 -36.81
C TRP A 370 -18.56 6.51 -37.01
N PRO A 371 -18.16 6.13 -38.25
CA PRO A 371 -16.77 5.84 -38.59
C PRO A 371 -15.87 7.02 -38.26
N ALA A 372 -14.65 6.72 -37.81
CA ALA A 372 -13.61 7.72 -37.65
C ALA A 372 -13.09 8.17 -39.04
N PRO A 373 -12.47 9.36 -39.13
CA PRO A 373 -11.70 9.72 -40.32
C PRO A 373 -10.58 8.70 -40.60
N GLU A 374 -10.18 8.58 -41.88
CA GLU A 374 -9.30 7.52 -42.41
C GLU A 374 -7.92 7.43 -41.72
N ASP A 375 -7.47 8.51 -41.10
CA ASP A 375 -6.22 8.62 -40.33
C ASP A 375 -6.31 8.02 -38.91
N TRP A 376 -7.51 7.80 -38.38
CA TRP A 376 -7.76 7.08 -37.13
C TRP A 376 -8.09 5.60 -37.41
N ASN A 377 -7.21 4.92 -38.15
CA ASN A 377 -7.30 3.49 -38.37
C ASN A 377 -6.67 2.72 -37.19
N ARG A 378 -7.35 2.66 -36.04
CA ARG A 378 -7.01 1.70 -34.98
C ARG A 378 -7.65 0.36 -35.32
N ASP A 379 -6.87 -0.72 -35.26
CA ASP A 379 -7.38 -2.07 -35.49
C ASP A 379 -8.54 -2.37 -34.52
N ILE A 380 -9.76 -2.49 -35.06
CA ILE A 380 -10.96 -2.77 -34.27
C ILE A 380 -10.82 -4.12 -33.55
N GLY A 381 -10.09 -5.07 -34.15
CA GLY A 381 -9.77 -6.36 -33.55
C GLY A 381 -9.01 -6.21 -32.24
N GLU A 382 -8.10 -5.24 -32.15
CA GLU A 382 -7.29 -4.99 -30.96
C GLU A 382 -8.13 -4.41 -29.83
N VAL A 383 -8.97 -3.42 -30.14
CA VAL A 383 -9.92 -2.86 -29.18
C VAL A 383 -10.90 -3.93 -28.68
N LEU A 384 -11.34 -4.82 -29.57
CA LEU A 384 -12.23 -5.93 -29.23
C LEU A 384 -11.53 -6.97 -28.35
N ALA A 385 -10.27 -7.31 -28.64
CA ALA A 385 -9.46 -8.21 -27.83
C ALA A 385 -9.32 -7.67 -26.40
N VAL A 386 -8.98 -6.39 -26.24
CA VAL A 386 -8.90 -5.74 -24.91
C VAL A 386 -10.26 -5.75 -24.20
N ALA A 387 -11.34 -5.42 -24.91
CA ALA A 387 -12.68 -5.38 -24.34
C ALA A 387 -13.13 -6.77 -23.83
N LEU A 388 -12.93 -7.80 -24.64
CA LEU A 388 -13.29 -9.18 -24.30
C LEU A 388 -12.41 -9.73 -23.16
N THR A 389 -11.10 -9.44 -23.15
CA THR A 389 -10.23 -9.78 -22.02
C THR A 389 -10.73 -9.16 -20.72
N ALA A 390 -11.04 -7.86 -20.72
CA ALA A 390 -11.52 -7.15 -19.53
C ALA A 390 -12.84 -7.75 -19.00
N LEU A 391 -13.74 -8.20 -19.89
CA LEU A 391 -14.98 -8.86 -19.51
C LEU A 391 -14.78 -10.29 -19.01
N LEU A 392 -13.95 -11.10 -19.68
CA LEU A 392 -13.68 -12.48 -19.31
C LEU A 392 -13.04 -12.59 -17.91
N ILE A 393 -12.25 -11.60 -17.51
CA ILE A 393 -11.67 -11.53 -16.16
C ILE A 393 -12.62 -10.81 -15.20
N GLY A 394 -13.13 -9.65 -15.60
CA GLY A 394 -13.89 -8.76 -14.73
C GLY A 394 -15.21 -9.37 -14.28
N VAL A 395 -15.95 -10.00 -15.20
CA VAL A 395 -17.29 -10.56 -14.90
C VAL A 395 -17.22 -11.67 -13.85
N PRO A 396 -16.36 -12.71 -13.97
CA PRO A 396 -16.26 -13.74 -12.95
C PRO A 396 -15.79 -13.20 -11.60
N VAL A 397 -14.79 -12.31 -11.58
CA VAL A 397 -14.24 -11.71 -10.35
C VAL A 397 -15.32 -10.90 -9.63
N TRP A 398 -15.99 -9.99 -10.34
CA TRP A 398 -17.08 -9.19 -9.78
C TRP A 398 -18.23 -10.08 -9.32
N ALA A 399 -18.73 -10.99 -10.16
CA ALA A 399 -19.87 -11.82 -9.81
C ALA A 399 -19.58 -12.72 -8.60
N ARG A 400 -18.37 -13.27 -8.48
CA ARG A 400 -17.96 -14.09 -7.33
C ARG A 400 -17.89 -13.26 -6.05
N ALA A 401 -17.18 -12.14 -6.08
CA ALA A 401 -17.02 -11.27 -4.92
C ALA A 401 -18.37 -10.66 -4.48
N TRP A 402 -19.15 -10.19 -5.45
CA TRP A 402 -20.45 -9.58 -5.20
C TRP A 402 -21.48 -10.56 -4.66
N ARG A 403 -21.53 -11.81 -5.16
CA ARG A 403 -22.38 -12.86 -4.57
C ARG A 403 -22.04 -13.14 -3.11
N ARG A 404 -20.75 -13.10 -2.73
CA ARG A 404 -20.31 -13.28 -1.34
C ARG A 404 -20.74 -12.11 -0.46
N ILE A 405 -20.68 -10.87 -0.96
CA ILE A 405 -21.18 -9.68 -0.26
C ILE A 405 -22.69 -9.79 -0.06
N GLN A 406 -23.43 -10.07 -1.14
CA GLN A 406 -24.90 -10.17 -1.11
C GLN A 406 -25.39 -11.33 -0.23
N GLY A 407 -24.64 -12.42 -0.10
CA GLY A 407 -24.97 -13.50 0.82
C GLY A 407 -25.00 -13.09 2.30
N HIS A 408 -24.45 -11.92 2.66
CA HIS A 408 -24.48 -11.36 4.01
C HIS A 408 -25.36 -10.10 4.12
N ALA A 409 -25.97 -9.67 3.01
CA ALA A 409 -26.84 -8.50 2.96
C ALA A 409 -28.09 -8.71 3.82
N GLY A 410 -28.62 -7.62 4.40
CA GLY A 410 -29.78 -7.67 5.30
C GLY A 410 -29.45 -7.99 6.76
N THR A 411 -28.20 -8.31 7.10
CA THR A 411 -27.74 -8.34 8.50
C THR A 411 -27.40 -6.93 8.98
N VAL A 412 -27.78 -6.56 10.21
CA VAL A 412 -27.47 -5.25 10.79
C VAL A 412 -25.98 -4.94 10.72
N ALA A 413 -25.14 -5.94 11.03
CA ALA A 413 -23.70 -5.80 10.99
C ALA A 413 -23.18 -5.43 9.58
N GLU A 414 -23.73 -6.02 8.52
CA GLU A 414 -23.30 -5.73 7.15
C GLU A 414 -23.85 -4.40 6.62
N GLU A 415 -25.11 -4.07 6.93
CA GLU A 415 -25.75 -2.82 6.50
C GLU A 415 -25.18 -1.59 7.24
N SER A 416 -24.71 -1.76 8.48
CA SER A 416 -24.03 -0.69 9.24
C SER A 416 -22.53 -0.54 8.91
N SER A 417 -21.97 -1.45 8.11
CA SER A 417 -20.53 -1.48 7.82
C SER A 417 -20.03 -0.22 7.08
N ALA A 418 -18.98 0.42 7.62
CA ALA A 418 -18.30 1.53 6.97
C ALA A 418 -17.71 1.12 5.61
N VAL A 419 -17.17 -0.10 5.49
CA VAL A 419 -16.57 -0.61 4.25
C VAL A 419 -17.59 -0.66 3.11
N ARG A 420 -18.76 -1.25 3.36
CA ARG A 420 -19.83 -1.35 2.35
C ARG A 420 -20.32 0.02 1.91
N ARG A 421 -20.48 0.92 2.88
CA ARG A 421 -20.89 2.30 2.63
C ARG A 421 -19.87 3.06 1.78
N VAL A 422 -18.59 3.02 2.15
CA VAL A 422 -17.50 3.64 1.39
C VAL A 422 -17.44 3.06 -0.02
N TYR A 423 -17.53 1.75 -0.18
CA TYR A 423 -17.56 1.11 -1.50
C TYR A 423 -18.70 1.65 -2.37
N LEU A 424 -19.95 1.66 -1.86
CA LEU A 424 -21.10 2.12 -2.62
C LEU A 424 -21.01 3.60 -2.98
N PHE A 425 -20.53 4.45 -2.05
CA PHE A 425 -20.31 5.87 -2.34
C PHE A 425 -19.20 6.09 -3.36
N VAL A 426 -18.09 5.35 -3.29
CA VAL A 426 -17.00 5.44 -4.26
C VAL A 426 -17.48 5.00 -5.64
N VAL A 427 -18.18 3.88 -5.75
CA VAL A 427 -18.73 3.40 -7.04
C VAL A 427 -19.71 4.41 -7.62
N PHE A 428 -20.65 4.91 -6.81
CA PHE A 428 -21.61 5.93 -7.26
C PHE A 428 -20.92 7.25 -7.64
N GLY A 429 -19.97 7.71 -6.83
CA GLY A 429 -19.21 8.94 -7.08
C GLY A 429 -18.35 8.87 -8.33
N VAL A 430 -17.64 7.76 -8.55
CA VAL A 430 -16.81 7.55 -9.75
C VAL A 430 -17.66 7.47 -11.01
N THR A 431 -18.79 6.76 -10.97
CA THR A 431 -19.71 6.69 -12.12
C THR A 431 -20.36 8.03 -12.42
N ALA A 432 -20.79 8.78 -11.40
CA ALA A 432 -21.31 10.14 -11.55
C ALA A 432 -20.27 11.11 -12.11
N LEU A 433 -19.02 11.06 -11.61
CA LEU A 433 -17.91 11.87 -12.09
C LEU A 433 -17.58 11.55 -13.55
N CYS A 434 -17.52 10.27 -13.90
CA CYS A 434 -17.29 9.83 -15.29
C CYS A 434 -18.40 10.34 -16.22
N GLY A 435 -19.67 10.26 -15.79
CA GLY A 435 -20.80 10.84 -16.51
C GLY A 435 -20.67 12.35 -16.68
N LEU A 436 -20.33 13.08 -15.61
CA LEU A 436 -20.15 14.53 -15.64
C LEU A 436 -19.01 14.95 -16.58
N VAL A 437 -17.86 14.29 -16.51
CA VAL A 437 -16.71 14.53 -17.40
C VAL A 437 -17.09 14.23 -18.85
N SER A 438 -17.83 13.16 -19.09
CA SER A 438 -18.27 12.77 -20.44
C SER A 438 -19.26 13.78 -21.04
N VAL A 439 -20.25 14.22 -20.26
CA VAL A 439 -21.18 15.28 -20.67
C VAL A 439 -20.43 16.60 -20.88
N GLY A 440 -19.51 16.97 -19.98
CA GLY A 440 -18.68 18.15 -20.13
C GLY A 440 -17.82 18.12 -21.40
N ALA A 441 -17.21 16.96 -21.71
CA ALA A 441 -16.47 16.75 -22.95
C ALA A 441 -17.37 16.90 -24.18
N MET A 442 -18.59 16.34 -24.16
CA MET A 442 -19.55 16.50 -25.26
C MET A 442 -19.96 17.97 -25.45
N VAL A 443 -20.25 18.70 -24.36
CA VAL A 443 -20.59 20.13 -24.42
C VAL A 443 -19.41 20.94 -24.96
N TYR A 444 -18.19 20.66 -24.49
CA TYR A 444 -16.98 21.30 -25.00
C TYR A 444 -16.82 21.07 -26.50
N LEU A 445 -16.91 19.81 -26.97
CA LEU A 445 -16.78 19.46 -28.38
C LEU A 445 -17.85 20.14 -29.25
N LEU A 446 -19.09 20.21 -28.75
CA LEU A 446 -20.19 20.92 -29.41
C LEU A 446 -19.88 22.41 -29.54
N LEU A 447 -19.58 23.09 -28.42
CA LEU A 447 -19.29 24.53 -28.42
C LEU A 447 -18.07 24.87 -29.27
N PHE A 448 -17.00 24.08 -29.18
CA PHE A 448 -15.81 24.25 -30.00
C PHE A 448 -16.14 24.12 -31.48
N GLY A 449 -16.90 23.10 -31.88
CA GLY A 449 -17.34 22.92 -33.27
C GLY A 449 -18.22 24.06 -33.78
N LEU A 450 -19.16 24.57 -32.95
CA LEU A 450 -19.98 25.73 -33.33
C LEU A 450 -19.13 27.00 -33.51
N LEU A 451 -18.21 27.28 -32.59
CA LEU A 451 -17.38 28.48 -32.60
C LEU A 451 -16.34 28.48 -33.73
N ASP A 452 -15.78 27.31 -34.03
CA ASP A 452 -14.82 27.11 -35.12
C ASP A 452 -15.50 27.04 -36.50
N GLY A 453 -16.84 27.06 -36.55
CA GLY A 453 -17.63 27.06 -37.79
C GLY A 453 -17.55 25.75 -38.58
N SER A 454 -17.12 24.66 -37.94
CA SER A 454 -16.72 23.40 -38.57
C SER A 454 -17.36 22.19 -37.88
N LEU A 455 -18.69 22.23 -37.67
CA LEU A 455 -19.45 21.05 -37.24
C LEU A 455 -19.64 20.08 -38.41
N ASP A 456 -18.62 19.28 -38.67
CA ASP A 456 -18.61 18.21 -39.65
C ASP A 456 -18.85 16.82 -39.00
N VAL A 457 -19.21 15.84 -39.84
CA VAL A 457 -19.52 14.46 -39.43
C VAL A 457 -18.36 13.83 -38.66
N GLU A 458 -17.14 14.21 -39.02
CA GLU A 458 -15.89 13.75 -38.43
C GLU A 458 -15.76 14.14 -36.95
N ARG A 459 -16.04 15.41 -36.61
CA ARG A 459 -16.05 15.87 -35.22
C ARG A 459 -17.20 15.29 -34.41
N VAL A 460 -18.36 15.08 -35.04
CA VAL A 460 -19.49 14.38 -34.40
C VAL A 460 -19.11 12.93 -34.07
N ALA A 461 -18.30 12.26 -34.90
CA ALA A 461 -17.86 10.90 -34.63
C ALA A 461 -17.02 10.77 -33.34
N ILE A 462 -16.39 11.85 -32.85
CA ILE A 462 -15.64 11.87 -31.58
C ILE A 462 -16.57 11.65 -30.37
N PHE A 463 -17.87 11.97 -30.49
CA PHE A 463 -18.85 11.79 -29.42
C PHE A 463 -19.02 10.34 -28.97
N ARG A 464 -18.58 9.37 -29.79
CA ARG A 464 -18.61 7.94 -29.44
C ARG A 464 -17.91 7.63 -28.12
N VAL A 465 -16.79 8.30 -27.82
CA VAL A 465 -16.00 8.04 -26.61
C VAL A 465 -16.76 8.43 -25.35
N PRO A 466 -17.23 9.69 -25.18
CA PRO A 466 -18.03 10.05 -24.02
C PRO A 466 -19.38 9.32 -23.98
N LEU A 467 -20.00 9.03 -25.14
CA LEU A 467 -21.26 8.29 -25.18
C LEU A 467 -21.10 6.84 -24.70
N ALA A 468 -20.01 6.17 -25.11
CA ALA A 468 -19.66 4.84 -24.63
C ALA A 468 -19.36 4.83 -23.13
N ALA A 469 -18.65 5.85 -22.63
CA ALA A 469 -18.36 5.99 -21.20
C ALA A 469 -19.65 6.19 -20.37
N ILE A 470 -20.58 7.03 -20.84
CA ILE A 470 -21.90 7.19 -20.22
C ILE A 470 -22.65 5.86 -20.24
N GLY A 471 -22.75 5.21 -21.41
CA GLY A 471 -23.46 3.93 -21.55
C GLY A 471 -22.93 2.84 -20.62
N ALA A 472 -21.61 2.74 -20.47
CA ALA A 472 -20.97 1.78 -19.57
C ALA A 472 -21.23 2.06 -18.09
N THR A 473 -21.34 3.33 -17.69
CA THR A 473 -21.47 3.73 -16.29
C THR A 473 -22.92 3.82 -15.80
N VAL A 474 -23.90 4.09 -16.69
CA VAL A 474 -25.32 4.20 -16.33
C VAL A 474 -25.83 2.94 -15.64
N GLY A 475 -25.53 1.75 -16.18
CA GLY A 475 -25.96 0.48 -15.60
C GLY A 475 -25.38 0.25 -14.20
N VAL A 476 -24.10 0.58 -14.03
CA VAL A 476 -23.38 0.46 -12.76
C VAL A 476 -23.96 1.41 -11.71
N ALA A 477 -24.17 2.68 -12.08
CA ALA A 477 -24.76 3.69 -11.22
C ALA A 477 -26.20 3.33 -10.82
N ALA A 478 -27.01 2.87 -11.76
CA ALA A 478 -28.40 2.48 -11.50
C ALA A 478 -28.48 1.28 -10.53
N TYR A 479 -27.66 0.25 -10.73
CA TYR A 479 -27.66 -0.92 -9.86
C TYR A 479 -27.17 -0.59 -8.44
N HIS A 480 -25.96 -0.03 -8.31
CA HIS A 480 -25.36 0.24 -7.01
C HIS A 480 -26.07 1.39 -6.27
N GLY A 481 -26.64 2.35 -7.00
CA GLY A 481 -27.49 3.39 -6.43
C GLY A 481 -28.75 2.83 -5.79
N ARG A 482 -29.42 1.84 -6.41
CA ARG A 482 -30.56 1.15 -5.79
C ARG A 482 -30.14 0.39 -4.54
N VAL A 483 -29.00 -0.31 -4.57
CA VAL A 483 -28.46 -1.03 -3.40
C VAL A 483 -28.18 -0.07 -2.25
N LEU A 484 -27.58 1.09 -2.53
CA LEU A 484 -27.35 2.15 -1.56
C LEU A 484 -28.67 2.67 -0.96
N GLN A 485 -29.66 2.95 -1.80
CA GLN A 485 -30.98 3.43 -1.35
C GLN A 485 -31.69 2.40 -0.46
N VAL A 486 -31.64 1.12 -0.81
CA VAL A 486 -32.22 0.04 0.01
C VAL A 486 -31.49 -0.04 1.35
N GLY A 487 -30.15 -0.02 1.37
CA GLY A 487 -29.36 -0.06 2.60
C GLY A 487 -29.60 1.14 3.54
N LEU A 488 -29.83 2.33 2.99
CA LEU A 488 -30.19 3.51 3.79
C LEU A 488 -31.58 3.41 4.42
N ARG A 489 -32.50 2.63 3.83
CA ARG A 489 -33.85 2.42 4.35
C ARG A 489 -33.93 1.28 5.37
N THR A 490 -33.02 0.31 5.31
CA THR A 490 -33.03 -0.87 6.18
C THR A 490 -32.29 -0.68 7.51
N VAL A 491 -31.57 0.42 7.71
CA VAL A 491 -30.91 0.75 8.99
C VAL A 491 -31.74 1.81 9.73
N PRO A 492 -32.57 1.42 10.72
CA PRO A 492 -33.22 2.37 11.61
C PRO A 492 -32.16 3.25 12.31
N GLN A 493 -32.48 4.53 12.53
CA GLN A 493 -31.61 5.46 13.29
C GLN A 493 -31.28 4.94 14.71
N SER A 494 -32.08 4.00 15.23
CA SER A 494 -31.92 3.35 16.54
C SER A 494 -30.85 2.24 16.61
N ILE A 495 -30.21 1.84 15.50
CA ILE A 495 -29.18 0.77 15.48
C ILE A 495 -27.79 1.27 15.06
N ARG A 496 -27.55 2.59 15.08
CA ARG A 496 -26.19 3.02 15.44
C ARG A 496 -25.94 2.42 16.81
N PRO A 497 -24.75 1.85 17.12
CA PRO A 497 -24.42 1.65 18.53
C PRO A 497 -24.59 3.04 19.14
N VAL A 498 -25.67 3.24 19.90
CA VAL A 498 -25.81 4.39 20.77
C VAL A 498 -24.70 4.11 21.76
N GLN A 499 -23.50 4.65 21.47
CA GLN A 499 -22.50 4.81 22.49
C GLN A 499 -23.15 5.77 23.45
N ARG A 500 -23.90 5.23 24.42
CA ARG A 500 -24.47 6.07 25.46
C ARG A 500 -23.26 6.67 26.17
N THR A 501 -23.20 7.98 26.14
CA THR A 501 -22.06 8.71 26.67
C THR A 501 -22.32 8.89 28.15
N VAL A 502 -21.45 8.29 28.95
CA VAL A 502 -21.45 8.48 30.40
C VAL A 502 -20.36 9.49 30.71
N THR A 503 -20.76 10.72 31.00
CA THR A 503 -19.82 11.77 31.41
C THR A 503 -19.61 11.68 32.91
N LEU A 504 -18.42 11.27 33.34
CA LEU A 504 -18.05 11.24 34.75
C LEU A 504 -17.41 12.56 35.15
N ILE A 505 -17.89 13.17 36.23
CA ILE A 505 -17.36 14.43 36.78
C ILE A 505 -16.91 14.17 38.21
N GLY A 506 -15.60 14.16 38.45
CA GLY A 506 -15.01 13.83 39.76
C GLY A 506 -13.49 13.96 39.77
N GLY A 507 -12.84 13.34 40.75
CA GLY A 507 -11.38 13.28 40.92
C GLY A 507 -10.76 12.11 40.16
N ASP A 508 -10.04 11.22 40.86
CA ASP A 508 -9.48 10.00 40.28
C ASP A 508 -10.57 8.93 40.08
N LEU A 509 -10.97 8.75 38.82
CA LEU A 509 -12.08 7.88 38.42
C LEU A 509 -11.62 6.68 37.58
N ALA A 510 -10.32 6.38 37.54
CA ALA A 510 -9.74 5.34 36.67
C ALA A 510 -10.40 3.96 36.87
N ASP A 511 -10.67 3.57 38.12
CA ASP A 511 -11.32 2.30 38.45
C ASP A 511 -12.79 2.25 37.98
N LEU A 512 -13.50 3.38 38.00
CA LEU A 512 -14.88 3.48 37.51
C LEU A 512 -14.92 3.48 35.97
N GLU A 513 -13.98 4.18 35.34
CA GLU A 513 -13.80 4.17 33.89
C GLU A 513 -13.59 2.75 33.37
N GLU A 514 -12.66 1.98 33.96
CA GLU A 514 -12.36 0.61 33.54
C GLU A 514 -13.58 -0.32 33.67
N ARG A 515 -14.41 -0.13 34.70
CA ARG A 515 -15.63 -0.92 34.91
C ARG A 515 -16.74 -0.55 33.93
N LEU A 516 -16.94 0.74 33.66
CA LEU A 516 -17.98 1.21 32.75
C LEU A 516 -17.62 0.95 31.28
N GLU A 517 -16.34 0.99 30.91
CA GLU A 517 -15.86 0.62 29.57
C GLU A 517 -16.06 -0.86 29.24
N LYS A 518 -16.18 -1.73 30.26
CA LYS A 518 -16.52 -3.15 30.07
C LYS A 518 -17.99 -3.36 29.67
N ILE A 519 -18.85 -2.35 29.84
CA ILE A 519 -20.25 -2.44 29.44
C ILE A 519 -20.36 -2.20 27.92
N ALA A 520 -20.90 -3.19 27.22
CA ALA A 520 -21.06 -3.12 25.77
C ALA A 520 -21.94 -1.93 25.35
N GLY A 521 -21.38 -1.04 24.52
CA GLY A 521 -22.11 0.14 24.02
C GLY A 521 -22.02 1.38 24.91
N VAL A 522 -21.13 1.43 25.90
CA VAL A 522 -20.87 2.63 26.71
C VAL A 522 -19.61 3.34 26.22
N ARG A 523 -19.67 4.67 26.14
CA ARG A 523 -18.48 5.51 26.00
C ARG A 523 -18.34 6.38 27.23
N VAL A 524 -17.24 6.23 27.95
CA VAL A 524 -16.96 7.02 29.15
C VAL A 524 -16.18 8.27 28.77
N VAL A 525 -16.56 9.42 29.34
CA VAL A 525 -15.82 10.68 29.21
C VAL A 525 -15.63 11.25 30.61
N SER A 526 -14.40 11.26 31.11
CA SER A 526 -14.12 11.90 32.40
C SER A 526 -13.78 13.38 32.26
N ARG A 527 -14.19 14.11 33.29
CA ARG A 527 -13.90 15.53 33.50
C ARG A 527 -13.52 15.72 34.96
N LEU A 528 -12.42 16.43 35.18
CA LEU A 528 -12.01 16.81 36.53
C LEU A 528 -13.00 17.84 37.09
N ARG A 529 -13.51 17.59 38.30
CA ARG A 529 -14.27 18.59 39.03
C ARG A 529 -13.33 19.57 39.72
N LEU A 530 -13.27 20.80 39.22
CA LEU A 530 -12.32 21.82 39.73
C LEU A 530 -12.59 22.25 41.18
N GLU A 531 -13.84 22.22 41.61
CA GLU A 531 -14.22 22.56 43.00
C GLU A 531 -13.90 21.44 43.99
N ALA A 532 -13.70 20.22 43.51
CA ALA A 532 -13.53 19.02 44.32
C ALA A 532 -12.63 17.98 43.61
N PRO A 533 -11.32 18.25 43.53
CA PRO A 533 -10.39 17.48 42.70
C PRO A 533 -10.12 16.07 43.21
N ASP A 534 -10.44 15.77 44.48
CA ASP A 534 -10.23 14.48 45.12
C ASP A 534 -11.54 13.68 45.32
N ALA A 535 -12.66 14.14 44.73
CA ALA A 535 -13.96 13.51 44.92
C ALA A 535 -14.04 12.16 44.17
N VAL A 536 -14.10 11.06 44.93
CA VAL A 536 -14.22 9.68 44.42
C VAL A 536 -15.52 9.06 44.95
N PRO A 537 -16.26 8.27 44.15
CA PRO A 537 -17.50 7.64 44.60
C PRO A 537 -17.26 6.71 45.79
N ALA A 538 -18.10 6.82 46.82
CA ALA A 538 -18.07 5.93 47.98
C ALA A 538 -18.55 4.50 47.66
N ASP A 539 -19.42 4.37 46.65
CA ASP A 539 -19.98 3.08 46.19
C ASP A 539 -19.95 3.00 44.65
N LEU A 540 -18.88 2.41 44.13
CA LEU A 540 -18.66 2.19 42.69
C LEU A 540 -19.71 1.25 42.08
N ASP A 541 -20.17 0.24 42.83
CA ASP A 541 -21.09 -0.78 42.31
C ASP A 541 -22.49 -0.20 42.12
N SER A 542 -22.91 0.72 43.00
CA SER A 542 -24.18 1.46 42.85
C SER A 542 -24.22 2.28 41.56
N VAL A 543 -23.12 2.94 41.20
CA VAL A 543 -23.00 3.76 39.98
C VAL A 543 -23.05 2.87 38.73
N VAL A 544 -22.32 1.75 38.74
CA VAL A 544 -22.36 0.78 37.64
C VAL A 544 -23.77 0.23 37.45
N MET A 545 -24.46 -0.16 38.52
CA MET A 545 -25.85 -0.62 38.46
C MET A 545 -26.81 0.46 37.92
N ALA A 546 -26.65 1.72 38.35
CA ALA A 546 -27.48 2.83 37.86
C ALA A 546 -27.27 3.09 36.37
N VAL A 547 -26.02 2.98 35.90
CA VAL A 547 -25.68 3.08 34.48
C VAL A 547 -26.24 1.88 33.70
N GLU A 548 -26.20 0.67 34.25
CA GLU A 548 -26.81 -0.52 33.62
C GLU A 548 -28.33 -0.42 33.53
N ALA A 549 -29.00 0.23 34.49
CA ALA A 549 -30.45 0.34 34.55
C ALA A 549 -31.07 1.23 33.46
N THR A 550 -30.28 2.05 32.76
CA THR A 550 -30.81 3.13 31.89
C THR A 550 -30.15 3.13 30.52
N CYS A 551 -30.91 3.19 29.43
CA CYS A 551 -30.37 3.20 28.06
C CYS A 551 -30.06 4.61 27.51
N GLU A 552 -30.16 5.65 28.32
CA GLU A 552 -29.97 7.06 27.95
C GLU A 552 -28.51 7.53 28.15
N ASP A 553 -28.15 8.70 27.62
CA ASP A 553 -26.89 9.36 27.97
C ASP A 553 -26.93 9.79 29.44
N LEU A 554 -25.79 9.73 30.14
CA LEU A 554 -25.75 9.96 31.59
C LEU A 554 -24.64 10.94 31.94
N VAL A 555 -24.91 11.79 32.92
CA VAL A 555 -23.89 12.56 33.63
C VAL A 555 -23.84 12.03 35.06
N VAL A 556 -22.68 11.53 35.47
CA VAL A 556 -22.43 11.11 36.85
C VAL A 556 -21.59 12.20 37.51
N VAL A 557 -22.15 12.88 38.50
CA VAL A 557 -21.45 13.91 39.26
C VAL A 557 -21.12 13.36 40.64
N VAL A 558 -19.82 13.31 40.96
CA VAL A 558 -19.34 12.86 42.27
C VAL A 558 -19.20 14.08 43.19
N ALA A 559 -19.86 14.02 44.33
CA ALA A 559 -19.79 14.99 45.40
C ALA A 559 -18.59 14.75 46.32
N ASP A 560 -18.19 15.79 47.05
CA ASP A 560 -17.03 15.79 47.97
C ASP A 560 -17.22 14.81 49.14
N ASP A 561 -18.47 14.49 49.48
CA ASP A 561 -18.83 13.48 50.47
C ASP A 561 -18.82 12.05 49.91
N GLY A 562 -18.45 11.88 48.64
CA GLY A 562 -18.42 10.61 47.93
C GLY A 562 -19.78 10.14 47.40
N SER A 563 -20.86 10.90 47.59
CA SER A 563 -22.14 10.60 46.94
C SER A 563 -22.04 10.85 45.43
N ALA A 564 -22.71 10.00 44.64
CA ALA A 564 -22.73 10.13 43.17
C ALA A 564 -24.16 10.36 42.70
N ASP A 565 -24.39 11.47 42.01
CA ASP A 565 -25.68 11.76 41.37
C ASP A 565 -25.63 11.30 39.92
N VAL A 566 -26.60 10.48 39.52
CA VAL A 566 -26.68 9.87 38.17
C VAL A 566 -27.85 10.51 37.45
N ILE A 567 -27.52 11.42 36.53
CA ILE A 567 -28.51 12.27 35.86
C ILE A 567 -28.67 11.79 34.41
N PRO A 568 -29.83 11.26 34.01
CA PRO A 568 -30.12 10.98 32.61
C PRO A 568 -30.21 12.30 31.84
N VAL A 569 -29.56 12.35 30.69
CA VAL A 569 -29.51 13.51 29.82
C VAL A 569 -29.93 13.13 28.41
N ALA A 570 -30.64 14.04 27.77
CA ALA A 570 -30.93 13.99 26.34
C ALA A 570 -29.98 14.96 25.60
N PRO A 571 -29.62 14.67 24.34
CA PRO A 571 -28.75 15.52 23.52
C PRO A 571 -29.30 16.92 23.25
#